data_AF-A0A2S8BHS7-F1
#
_entry.id   AF-A0A2S8BHS7-F1
#
_cell.length_a   1.000
_cell.length_b   1.000
_cell.length_c   1.000
_cell.angle_alpha   90.00
_cell.angle_beta   90.00
_cell.angle_gamma   90.00
#
_symmetry.space_group_name_H-M   'P 1'
#
loop_
_entity.id
_entity.type
_entity.pdbx_description
1 polymer ?
#
loop_
_entity_poly.entity_id
_entity_poly.type
_entity_poly.pdbx_seq_one_letter_code
_entity_poly.pdbx_strand_id
1 'polypeptide(L)'
;MDDATGGLEQLLARAEELGPAEKAPKGARKSVDGRRASPMPLIEIARTKTREEAMAALDTWRDRYPTVAARLEPPDVLVDGMRGPSSIWYRIRINLQHVPAAQRPAQEELIADYNPWDGYTGHQRRPEG
;
A
#
# COMPACT_ATOMS: atom_id res chain seq x y z
N MET A 1 -2.09 -39.48 26.83
CA MET A 1 -1.87 -38.76 25.57
C MET A 1 -2.41 -37.36 25.76
N ASP A 2 -1.51 -36.41 25.60
CA ASP A 2 -1.53 -35.05 26.13
C ASP A 2 -2.63 -34.17 25.54
N ASP A 3 -3.37 -33.47 26.41
CA ASP A 3 -4.39 -32.49 26.03
C ASP A 3 -4.00 -31.09 26.54
N ALA A 4 -2.74 -30.71 26.31
CA ALA A 4 -2.22 -29.38 26.57
C ALA A 4 -2.26 -28.55 25.28
N THR A 5 -3.46 -28.28 24.78
CA THR A 5 -3.65 -27.35 23.66
C THR A 5 -3.54 -25.91 24.19
N GLY A 6 -2.57 -25.15 23.69
CA GLY A 6 -2.18 -23.81 24.15
C GLY A 6 -3.35 -22.86 24.44
N GLY A 7 -3.66 -22.69 25.73
CA GLY A 7 -4.72 -21.84 26.22
C GLY A 7 -4.41 -20.35 26.11
N LEU A 8 -5.44 -19.57 25.77
CA LEU A 8 -5.44 -18.11 25.64
C LEU A 8 -4.83 -17.38 26.85
N GLU A 9 -4.96 -17.97 28.05
CA GLU A 9 -4.36 -17.48 29.30
C GLU A 9 -2.87 -17.16 29.18
N GLN A 10 -2.08 -18.02 28.53
CA GLN A 10 -0.64 -17.79 28.38
C GLN A 10 -0.34 -16.61 27.44
N LEU A 11 -1.22 -16.35 26.46
CA LEU A 11 -1.10 -15.22 25.55
C LEU A 11 -1.44 -13.90 26.25
N LEU A 12 -2.45 -13.91 27.13
CA LEU A 12 -2.88 -12.73 27.89
C LEU A 12 -1.82 -12.32 28.93
N ALA A 13 -1.25 -13.29 29.67
CA ALA A 13 -0.16 -13.02 30.62
C ALA A 13 1.07 -12.40 29.92
N ARG A 14 1.39 -12.87 28.71
CA ARG A 14 2.48 -12.29 27.90
C ARG A 14 2.17 -10.87 27.43
N ALA A 15 0.91 -10.55 27.14
CA ALA A 15 0.50 -9.21 26.75
C ALA A 15 0.61 -8.21 27.91
N GLU A 16 0.32 -8.64 29.14
CA GLU A 16 0.53 -7.83 30.35
C GLU A 16 2.02 -7.58 30.61
N GLU A 17 2.88 -8.58 30.41
CA GLU A 17 4.33 -8.46 30.57
C GLU A 17 4.97 -7.51 29.53
N LEU A 18 4.56 -7.61 28.26
CA LEU A 18 5.15 -6.83 27.16
C LEU A 18 4.67 -5.37 27.13
N GLY A 19 3.51 -5.08 27.74
CA GLY A 19 2.93 -3.74 27.73
C GLY A 19 2.56 -3.24 26.32
N PRO A 20 1.99 -2.02 26.21
CA PRO A 20 1.62 -1.46 24.92
C PRO A 20 2.87 -1.11 24.10
N ALA A 21 2.95 -1.64 22.88
CA ALA A 21 4.04 -1.34 21.95
C ALA A 21 4.23 0.17 21.74
N GLU A 22 5.49 0.61 21.72
CA GLU A 22 5.87 2.01 21.55
C GLU A 22 5.25 2.59 20.26
N LYS A 23 4.51 3.70 20.41
CA LYS A 23 3.84 4.34 19.28
C LYS A 23 4.89 4.91 18.33
N ALA A 24 4.85 4.46 17.08
CA ALA A 24 5.67 4.98 16.00
C ALA A 24 5.61 6.53 15.93
N PRO A 25 6.72 7.18 15.54
CA PRO A 25 6.88 8.62 15.64
C PRO A 25 5.77 9.39 14.92
N LYS A 26 5.23 10.40 15.62
CA LYS A 26 4.22 11.34 15.09
C LYS A 26 4.85 12.23 14.02
N GLY A 27 4.84 11.77 12.78
CA GLY A 27 5.31 12.56 11.63
C GLY A 27 4.82 12.06 10.26
N ALA A 28 4.03 11.00 10.23
CA ALA A 28 3.46 10.46 9.00
C ALA A 28 2.39 11.40 8.43
N ARG A 29 2.73 12.16 7.39
CA ARG A 29 1.76 12.88 6.55
C ARG A 29 0.63 11.91 6.17
N LYS A 30 -0.64 12.26 6.36
CA LYS A 30 -1.78 11.37 6.06
C LYS A 30 -1.60 10.74 4.67
N SER A 31 -1.57 9.40 4.59
CA SER A 31 -1.69 8.73 3.29
C SER A 31 -3.07 9.05 2.70
N VAL A 32 -3.19 8.96 1.38
CA VAL A 32 -4.46 9.19 0.65
C VAL A 32 -5.62 8.34 1.22
N ASP A 33 -5.30 7.21 1.88
CA ASP A 33 -6.25 6.27 2.48
C ASP A 33 -6.31 6.30 4.02
N GLY A 34 -5.72 7.32 4.68
CA GLY A 34 -5.79 7.47 6.15
C GLY A 34 -5.02 6.43 6.98
N ARG A 35 -4.16 5.62 6.35
CA ARG A 35 -3.25 4.69 7.05
C ARG A 35 -1.90 5.33 7.36
N ARG A 36 -1.12 4.69 8.22
CA ARG A 36 0.26 5.08 8.57
C ARG A 36 1.05 5.31 7.27
N ALA A 37 1.60 6.52 7.10
CA ALA A 37 2.55 6.77 6.02
C ALA A 37 3.78 5.92 6.27
N SER A 38 4.17 5.13 5.26
CA SER A 38 5.45 4.45 5.30
C SER A 38 6.56 5.49 5.46
N PRO A 39 7.61 5.23 6.26
CA PRO A 39 8.78 6.11 6.34
C PRO A 39 9.59 6.12 5.03
N MET A 40 9.29 5.19 4.11
CA MET A 40 9.91 5.08 2.79
C MET A 40 9.37 6.14 1.82
N PRO A 41 10.20 6.67 0.89
CA PRO A 41 9.78 7.62 -0.13
C PRO A 41 9.01 6.90 -1.26
N LEU A 42 7.77 6.51 -0.96
CA LEU A 42 6.92 5.75 -1.87
C LEU A 42 5.97 6.67 -2.63
N ILE A 43 5.88 6.46 -3.95
CA ILE A 43 4.91 7.15 -4.82
C ILE A 43 3.98 6.14 -5.49
N GLU A 44 2.75 6.56 -5.76
CA GLU A 44 1.76 5.82 -6.55
C GLU A 44 1.76 6.33 -7.98
N ILE A 45 1.78 5.41 -8.96
CA ILE A 45 1.89 5.76 -10.38
C ILE A 45 0.58 5.50 -11.13
N ALA A 46 -0.10 4.41 -10.80
CA ALA A 46 -1.30 4.00 -11.52
C ALA A 46 -2.18 3.07 -10.69
N ARG A 47 -3.48 3.13 -10.96
CA ARG A 47 -4.51 2.17 -10.61
C ARG A 47 -5.21 1.71 -11.88
N THR A 48 -5.29 0.40 -12.11
CA THR A 48 -5.82 -0.17 -13.36
C THR A 48 -6.70 -1.39 -13.12
N LYS A 49 -7.51 -1.75 -14.12
CA LYS A 49 -8.35 -2.96 -14.07
C LYS A 49 -7.52 -4.20 -14.35
N THR A 50 -6.54 -4.08 -15.25
CA THR A 50 -5.72 -5.21 -15.70
C THR A 50 -4.26 -5.01 -15.34
N ARG A 51 -3.54 -6.14 -15.23
CA ARG A 51 -2.10 -6.13 -15.01
C ARG A 51 -1.35 -5.51 -16.18
N GLU A 52 -1.81 -5.76 -17.40
CA GLU A 52 -1.20 -5.25 -18.63
C GLU A 52 -1.24 -3.72 -18.68
N GLU A 53 -2.39 -3.12 -18.37
CA GLU A 53 -2.51 -1.66 -18.23
C GLU A 53 -1.57 -1.11 -17.15
N ALA A 54 -1.43 -1.83 -16.03
CA ALA A 54 -0.54 -1.44 -14.95
C ALA A 54 0.93 -1.43 -15.40
N MET A 55 1.36 -2.45 -16.15
CA MET A 55 2.71 -2.53 -16.70
C MET A 55 2.96 -1.45 -17.76
N ALA A 56 1.99 -1.18 -18.63
CA ALA A 56 2.09 -0.10 -19.63
C ALA A 56 2.22 1.29 -18.97
N ALA A 57 1.49 1.52 -17.87
CA ALA A 57 1.62 2.74 -17.09
C ALA A 57 3.00 2.86 -16.41
N LEU A 58 3.56 1.74 -15.91
CA LEU A 58 4.92 1.71 -15.38
C LEU A 58 5.95 2.08 -16.46
N ASP A 59 5.82 1.54 -17.67
CA ASP A 59 6.76 1.85 -18.76
C ASP A 59 6.65 3.32 -19.19
N THR A 60 5.43 3.85 -19.29
CA THR A 60 5.19 5.29 -19.52
C THR A 60 5.86 6.17 -18.45
N TRP A 61 5.82 5.74 -17.18
CA TRP A 61 6.50 6.45 -16.11
C TRP A 61 8.02 6.37 -16.22
N ARG A 62 8.58 5.22 -16.62
CA ARG A 62 10.03 5.05 -16.84
C ARG A 62 10.54 5.96 -17.95
N ASP A 63 9.76 6.12 -19.02
CA ASP A 63 10.09 7.02 -20.13
C ASP A 63 10.07 8.49 -19.69
N ARG A 64 9.16 8.85 -18.77
CA ARG A 64 9.12 10.20 -18.17
C ARG A 64 10.30 10.46 -17.24
N TYR A 65 10.75 9.45 -16.51
CA TYR A 65 11.79 9.55 -15.49
C TYR A 65 12.96 8.58 -15.72
N PRO A 66 13.69 8.68 -16.84
CA PRO A 66 14.72 7.71 -17.20
C PRO A 66 15.88 7.67 -16.20
N THR A 67 16.24 8.83 -15.63
CA THR A 67 17.30 8.96 -14.62
C THR A 67 16.94 8.31 -13.29
N VAL A 68 15.65 8.33 -12.93
CA VAL A 68 15.13 7.71 -11.72
C VAL A 68 14.98 6.21 -11.95
N ALA A 69 14.40 5.82 -13.08
CA ALA A 69 14.20 4.43 -13.49
C ALA A 69 15.53 3.65 -13.55
N ALA A 70 16.61 4.27 -14.04
CA ALA A 70 17.94 3.67 -14.07
C ALA A 70 18.53 3.34 -12.69
N ARG A 71 17.99 3.94 -11.62
CA ARG A 71 18.43 3.72 -10.23
C ARG A 71 17.51 2.78 -9.45
N LEU A 72 16.37 2.39 -10.02
CA LEU A 72 15.44 1.48 -9.37
C LEU A 72 15.96 0.05 -9.45
N GLU A 73 15.86 -0.64 -8.33
CA GLU A 73 16.06 -2.08 -8.28
C GLU A 73 14.73 -2.81 -8.48
N PRO A 74 14.74 -4.10 -8.86
CA PRO A 74 13.51 -4.89 -8.98
C PRO A 74 12.58 -4.83 -7.75
N PRO A 75 13.08 -4.82 -6.49
CA PRO A 75 12.23 -4.70 -5.30
C PRO A 75 11.58 -3.32 -5.11
N ASP A 76 12.06 -2.28 -5.78
CA ASP A 76 11.50 -0.94 -5.65
C ASP A 76 10.20 -0.77 -6.44
N VAL A 77 9.96 -1.65 -7.41
CA VAL A 77 8.74 -1.65 -8.23
C VAL A 77 7.72 -2.59 -7.60
N LEU A 78 6.67 -2.02 -7.04
CA LEU A 78 5.61 -2.78 -6.38
C LEU A 78 4.38 -2.83 -7.29
N VAL A 79 4.03 -4.05 -7.71
CA VAL A 79 2.82 -4.34 -8.48
C VAL A 79 1.83 -5.04 -7.55
N ASP A 80 0.89 -4.28 -6.97
CA ASP A 80 -0.09 -4.81 -6.03
C ASP A 80 -1.34 -5.28 -6.76
N GLY A 81 -1.74 -6.55 -6.59
CA GLY A 81 -3.08 -7.03 -6.95
C GLY A 81 -4.02 -6.95 -5.75
N MET A 82 -5.07 -6.15 -5.84
CA MET A 82 -6.04 -5.91 -4.76
C MET A 82 -7.45 -6.33 -5.19
N ARG A 83 -8.29 -6.68 -4.21
CA ARG A 83 -9.70 -7.04 -4.45
C ARG A 83 -10.58 -5.83 -4.17
N GLY A 84 -11.33 -5.39 -5.19
CA GLY A 84 -12.42 -4.44 -5.06
C GLY A 84 -13.77 -5.14 -4.78
N PRO A 85 -14.89 -4.39 -4.85
CA PRO A 85 -16.23 -4.96 -4.63
C PRO A 85 -16.56 -6.14 -5.54
N SER A 86 -16.24 -6.01 -6.82
CA SER A 86 -16.70 -6.91 -7.88
C SER A 86 -15.56 -7.44 -8.76
N SER A 87 -14.35 -6.93 -8.62
CA SER A 87 -13.21 -7.27 -9.49
C SER A 87 -11.87 -7.09 -8.79
N ILE A 88 -10.84 -7.76 -9.30
CA ILE A 88 -9.45 -7.44 -8.96
C ILE A 88 -9.09 -6.12 -9.64
N TRP A 89 -8.22 -5.36 -9.02
CA TRP A 89 -7.60 -4.18 -9.59
C TRP A 89 -6.13 -4.16 -9.21
N TYR A 90 -5.34 -3.45 -10.00
CA TYR A 90 -3.89 -3.39 -9.85
C TYR A 90 -3.46 -1.98 -9.48
N ARG A 91 -2.43 -1.87 -8.65
CA ARG A 91 -1.78 -0.60 -8.33
C ARG A 91 -0.29 -0.72 -8.49
N ILE A 92 0.31 0.28 -9.14
CA ILE A 92 1.76 0.41 -9.24
C ILE A 92 2.23 1.45 -8.22
N ARG A 93 3.18 1.04 -7.36
CA ARG A 93 3.90 1.93 -6.46
C ARG A 93 5.40 1.79 -6.68
N ILE A 94 6.13 2.89 -6.50
CA ILE A 94 7.58 2.93 -6.68
C ILE A 94 8.23 3.43 -5.40
N ASN A 95 9.17 2.65 -4.87
CA ASN A 95 9.99 3.01 -3.72
C ASN A 95 11.24 3.74 -4.18
N LEU A 96 11.37 5.02 -3.86
CA LEU A 96 12.49 5.86 -4.28
C LEU A 96 13.68 5.80 -3.31
N GLN A 97 13.81 4.72 -2.52
CA GLN A 97 14.86 4.59 -1.50
C GLN A 97 16.27 4.65 -2.10
N HIS A 98 16.47 4.06 -3.28
CA HIS A 98 17.75 4.07 -4.02
C HIS A 98 17.98 5.34 -4.85
N VAL A 99 16.99 6.23 -4.89
CA VAL A 99 17.07 7.50 -5.60
C VAL A 99 17.56 8.57 -4.62
N PRO A 100 18.60 9.37 -4.98
CA PRO A 100 19.04 10.50 -4.15
C PRO A 100 17.90 11.49 -3.91
N ALA A 101 17.78 12.02 -2.68
CA ALA A 101 16.66 12.86 -2.28
C ALA A 101 16.41 14.07 -3.22
N ALA A 102 17.46 14.66 -3.77
CA ALA A 102 17.38 15.79 -4.72
C ALA A 102 16.81 15.42 -6.10
N GLN A 103 16.77 14.13 -6.45
CA GLN A 103 16.32 13.61 -7.74
C GLN A 103 15.01 12.82 -7.62
N ARG A 104 14.42 12.75 -6.41
CA ARG A 104 13.17 12.03 -6.19
C ARG A 104 12.02 12.82 -6.81
N PRO A 105 11.29 12.25 -7.78
CA PRO A 105 10.05 12.87 -8.24
C PRO A 105 9.06 12.92 -7.07
N ALA A 106 8.27 13.98 -7.03
CA ALA A 106 7.17 14.09 -6.08
C ALA A 106 6.01 13.15 -6.49
N GLN A 107 5.02 13.00 -5.62
CA GLN A 107 3.77 12.35 -6.00
C GLN A 107 3.08 13.19 -7.10
N GLU A 108 2.81 12.55 -8.24
CA GLU A 108 2.12 13.13 -9.39
C GLU A 108 0.70 12.58 -9.55
N GLU A 109 -0.04 13.13 -10.51
CA GLU A 109 -1.27 12.53 -11.00
C GLU A 109 -1.00 11.14 -11.56
N LEU A 110 -1.95 10.24 -11.32
CA LEU A 110 -1.84 8.86 -11.76
C LEU A 110 -1.98 8.78 -13.28
N ILE A 111 -1.09 8.01 -13.92
CA ILE A 111 -1.13 7.77 -15.37
C ILE A 111 -2.44 7.07 -15.76
N ALA A 112 -2.94 6.21 -14.88
CA ALA A 112 -4.28 5.66 -14.95
C ALA A 112 -4.91 5.69 -13.56
N ASP A 113 -6.13 6.21 -13.46
CA ASP A 113 -6.84 6.37 -12.18
C ASP A 113 -8.13 5.54 -12.12
N TYR A 114 -8.00 4.23 -12.29
CA TYR A 114 -9.14 3.35 -12.11
C TYR A 114 -9.58 3.29 -10.64
N ASN A 115 -10.83 3.66 -10.36
CA ASN A 115 -11.45 3.50 -9.06
C ASN A 115 -12.38 2.27 -9.03
N PRO A 116 -12.02 1.18 -8.32
CA PRO A 116 -12.87 -0.01 -8.23
C PRO A 116 -14.13 0.18 -7.38
N TRP A 117 -14.23 1.30 -6.64
CA TRP A 117 -15.37 1.65 -5.80
C TRP A 117 -16.32 2.63 -6.48
N ASP A 118 -16.02 3.04 -7.71
CA ASP A 118 -16.91 3.91 -8.47
C ASP A 118 -18.27 3.22 -8.67
N GLY A 119 -19.35 3.90 -8.29
CA GLY A 119 -20.71 3.35 -8.29
C GLY A 119 -21.01 2.30 -7.20
N TYR A 120 -20.09 1.97 -6.30
CA TYR A 120 -20.37 1.05 -5.19
C TYR A 120 -21.04 1.75 -4.02
N THR A 121 -22.33 1.47 -3.77
CA THR A 121 -23.11 2.09 -2.68
C THR A 121 -23.02 1.35 -1.34
N GLY A 122 -22.32 0.21 -1.28
CA GLY A 122 -22.24 -0.64 -0.09
C GLY A 122 -23.57 -1.24 0.34
N HIS A 123 -23.53 -2.22 1.25
CA HIS A 123 -24.67 -2.55 2.08
C HIS A 123 -24.76 -1.54 3.21
N GLN A 124 -25.55 -0.48 3.04
CA GLN A 124 -26.11 0.26 4.17
C GLN A 124 -27.07 -0.67 4.95
N ARG A 125 -26.54 -1.62 5.73
CA ARG A 125 -27.29 -2.21 6.84
C ARG A 125 -26.70 -1.68 8.14
N ARG A 126 -27.24 -0.55 8.55
CA ARG A 126 -27.24 -0.13 9.96
C ARG A 126 -28.22 -1.07 10.66
N PRO A 127 -27.83 -1.90 11.65
CA PRO A 127 -28.83 -2.56 12.47
C PRO A 127 -29.50 -1.45 13.30
N GLU A 128 -30.77 -1.18 13.00
CA GLU A 128 -31.66 -0.54 13.96
C GLU A 128 -32.22 -1.65 14.84
N GLY A 129 -32.02 -1.52 16.15
CA GLY A 129 -32.40 -2.48 17.17
C GLY A 129 -31.57 -2.28 18.43
#